data_AF-A0A4Q6G0S7-F1
#
_entry.id   AF-A0A4Q6G0S7-F1
#
_cell.length_a   1.000
_cell.length_b   1.000
_cell.length_c   1.000
_cell.angle_alpha   90.00
_cell.angle_beta   90.00
_cell.angle_gamma   90.00
#
_symmetry.space_group_name_H-M   'P 1'
#
loop_
_entity.id
_entity.type
_entity.pdbx_description
1 polymer ?
#
loop_
_entity_poly.entity_id
_entity_poly.type
_entity_poly.pdbx_seq_one_letter_code
_entity_poly.pdbx_strand_id
1 'polypeptide(L)'
;MNTTLLTLLIAVDFILIGLVLIALRRKKETPASVGILRELDHEHRLIKQMREAVREDLAMKHSEMKALYEKVAMIATETDMELKSGAQSLQAEMEHVMADARHRLDDYLEQIDKRRTGLSGLVKKAAEERQMLQKALSRGEKLTKFFDSTVPYQDVLEELEDKKYVDARHMLSRGIQPAQVARELGLQEAEVQLIASMNS
;
A
#
# COMPACT_ATOMS: atom_id res chain seq x y z
N MET A 1 54.65 -64.16 -112.01
CA MET A 1 54.37 -64.25 -110.56
C MET A 1 54.06 -62.91 -109.89
N ASN A 2 54.53 -61.76 -110.40
CA ASN A 2 54.25 -60.45 -109.75
C ASN A 2 52.82 -59.90 -109.97
N THR A 3 52.13 -60.27 -111.05
CA THR A 3 50.78 -59.75 -111.35
C THR A 3 49.69 -60.36 -110.46
N THR A 4 49.84 -61.62 -110.04
CA THR A 4 48.89 -62.31 -109.14
C THR A 4 48.99 -61.82 -107.70
N LEU A 5 50.16 -61.35 -107.27
CA LEU A 5 50.39 -60.77 -105.95
C LEU A 5 49.77 -59.36 -105.83
N LEU A 6 49.83 -58.58 -106.91
CA LEU A 6 49.25 -57.23 -106.96
C LEU A 6 47.72 -57.26 -106.91
N THR A 7 47.08 -58.19 -107.63
CA THR A 7 45.61 -58.32 -107.60
C THR A 7 45.09 -58.80 -106.26
N LEU A 8 45.84 -59.66 -105.56
CA LEU A 8 45.49 -60.12 -104.21
C LEU A 8 45.55 -58.97 -103.19
N LEU A 9 46.57 -58.10 -103.28
CA LEU A 9 46.73 -56.94 -102.40
C LEU A 9 45.56 -55.97 -102.53
N ILE A 10 45.16 -55.65 -103.77
CA ILE A 10 44.03 -54.76 -104.06
C ILE A 10 42.72 -55.35 -103.50
N ALA A 11 42.52 -56.67 -103.62
CA ALA A 11 41.33 -57.33 -103.07
C ALA A 11 41.28 -57.25 -101.53
N VAL A 12 42.41 -57.39 -100.85
CA VAL A 12 42.50 -57.25 -99.39
C VAL A 12 42.18 -55.82 -98.95
N ASP A 13 42.69 -54.81 -99.66
CA ASP A 13 42.41 -53.41 -99.36
C ASP A 13 40.91 -53.08 -99.50
N PHE A 14 40.23 -53.60 -100.52
CA PHE A 14 38.78 -53.43 -100.67
C PHE A 14 37.97 -54.07 -99.53
N ILE A 15 38.39 -55.24 -99.05
CA ILE A 15 37.75 -55.91 -97.91
C ILE A 15 37.93 -55.08 -96.63
N LEU A 16 39.13 -54.52 -96.43
CA LEU A 16 39.46 -53.71 -95.26
C LEU A 16 38.68 -52.40 -95.24
N ILE A 17 38.56 -51.72 -96.39
CA ILE A 17 37.73 -50.53 -96.55
C ILE A 17 36.25 -50.87 -96.30
N GLY A 18 35.77 -52.02 -96.79
CA GLY A 18 34.41 -52.51 -96.54
C GLY A 18 34.12 -52.74 -95.05
N LEU A 19 35.04 -53.38 -94.33
CA LEU A 19 34.92 -53.61 -92.88
C LEU A 19 34.93 -52.30 -92.08
N VAL A 20 35.78 -51.34 -92.46
CA VAL A 20 35.82 -50.01 -91.82
C VAL A 20 34.52 -49.24 -92.04
N LEU A 21 33.96 -49.28 -93.26
CA LEU A 21 32.67 -48.66 -93.55
C LEU A 21 31.52 -49.30 -92.76
N ILE A 22 31.51 -50.63 -92.60
CA ILE A 22 30.51 -51.34 -91.79
C ILE A 22 30.64 -50.97 -90.30
N ALA A 23 31.87 -50.88 -89.78
CA ALA A 23 32.12 -50.48 -88.40
C ALA A 23 31.67 -49.03 -88.13
N LEU A 24 31.93 -48.11 -89.06
CA LEU A 24 31.47 -46.72 -88.97
C LEU A 24 29.95 -46.61 -89.08
N ARG A 25 29.30 -47.45 -89.90
CA ARG A 25 27.83 -47.48 -90.02
C ARG A 25 27.17 -47.98 -88.73
N ARG A 26 27.73 -49.02 -88.10
CA ARG A 26 27.25 -49.52 -86.78
C ARG A 26 27.38 -48.48 -85.67
N LYS A 27 28.42 -47.62 -85.71
CA LYS A 27 28.61 -46.57 -84.70
C LYS A 27 27.60 -45.42 -84.81
N LYS A 28 26.93 -45.26 -85.96
CA LYS A 28 25.84 -44.29 -86.16
C LYS A 28 24.49 -44.76 -85.59
N GLU A 29 24.36 -46.03 -85.19
CA GLU A 29 23.11 -46.64 -84.74
C GLU A 29 23.02 -46.84 -83.21
N THR A 30 23.70 -46.02 -82.40
CA THR A 30 23.46 -45.98 -80.94
C THR A 30 22.59 -44.78 -80.57
N PRO A 31 21.24 -44.89 -80.60
CA PRO A 31 20.31 -43.85 -80.15
C PRO A 31 20.24 -43.69 -78.61
N ALA A 32 20.91 -44.56 -77.83
CA ALA A 32 20.82 -44.58 -76.37
C ALA A 32 21.49 -43.36 -75.68
N SER A 33 22.53 -42.78 -76.27
CA SER A 33 23.22 -41.62 -75.68
C SER A 33 22.40 -40.33 -75.76
N VAL A 34 21.53 -40.20 -76.77
CA VAL A 34 20.67 -39.01 -76.95
C VAL A 34 19.48 -39.03 -75.98
N GLY A 35 19.00 -40.21 -75.60
CA GLY A 35 17.96 -40.38 -74.57
C GLY A 35 18.44 -39.96 -73.18
N ILE A 36 19.60 -40.48 -72.77
CA ILE A 36 20.20 -40.19 -71.45
C ILE A 36 20.57 -38.70 -71.31
N LEU A 37 21.07 -38.06 -72.37
CA LEU A 37 21.37 -36.63 -72.35
C LEU A 37 20.11 -35.76 -72.24
N ARG A 38 19.01 -36.16 -72.88
CA ARG A 38 17.72 -35.45 -72.73
C ARG A 38 17.10 -35.62 -71.35
N GLU A 39 17.26 -36.80 -70.76
CA GLU A 39 16.81 -37.09 -69.41
C GLU A 39 17.62 -36.27 -68.38
N LEU A 40 18.94 -36.19 -68.56
CA LEU A 40 19.83 -35.37 -67.74
C LEU A 40 19.54 -33.85 -67.86
N ASP A 41 19.22 -33.38 -69.06
CA ASP A 41 18.78 -31.99 -69.29
C ASP A 41 17.42 -31.70 -68.63
N HIS A 42 16.52 -32.68 -68.62
CA HIS A 42 15.23 -32.56 -67.95
C HIS A 42 15.40 -32.49 -66.43
N GLU A 43 16.21 -33.37 -65.85
CA GLU A 43 16.56 -33.35 -64.44
C GLU A 43 17.24 -32.04 -64.03
N HIS A 44 18.19 -31.53 -64.83
CA HIS A 44 18.82 -30.23 -64.55
C HIS A 44 17.84 -29.07 -64.54
N ARG A 45 16.86 -29.06 -65.46
CA ARG A 45 15.81 -28.04 -65.47
C ARG A 45 14.93 -28.14 -64.23
N LEU A 46 14.58 -29.35 -63.82
CA LEU A 46 13.74 -29.60 -62.65
C LEU A 46 14.46 -29.18 -61.36
N ILE A 47 15.75 -29.51 -61.23
CA ILE A 47 16.61 -29.04 -60.12
C ILE A 47 16.72 -27.52 -60.12
N LYS A 48 16.86 -26.89 -61.29
CA LYS A 48 16.91 -25.42 -61.40
C LYS A 48 15.61 -24.78 -60.95
N GLN A 49 14.46 -25.30 -61.39
CA GLN A 49 13.13 -24.84 -60.98
C GLN A 49 12.90 -25.04 -59.48
N MET A 50 13.27 -26.19 -58.91
CA MET A 50 13.19 -26.42 -57.47
C MET A 50 14.08 -25.46 -56.69
N ARG A 51 15.30 -25.20 -57.17
CA ARG A 51 16.20 -24.23 -56.54
C ARG A 51 15.63 -22.81 -56.58
N GLU A 52 15.04 -22.40 -57.70
CA GLU A 52 14.39 -21.09 -57.83
C GLU A 52 13.17 -20.97 -56.93
N ALA A 53 12.30 -21.98 -56.90
CA ALA A 53 11.13 -22.02 -56.01
C ALA A 53 11.53 -22.00 -54.52
N VAL A 54 12.54 -22.78 -54.13
CA VAL A 54 13.05 -22.75 -52.74
C VAL A 54 13.64 -21.38 -52.42
N ARG A 55 14.35 -20.74 -53.35
CA ARG A 55 14.96 -19.42 -53.12
C ARG A 55 13.90 -18.33 -52.97
N GLU A 56 12.83 -18.40 -53.75
CA GLU A 56 11.67 -17.51 -53.66
C GLU A 56 10.93 -17.70 -52.33
N ASP A 57 10.66 -18.95 -51.93
CA ASP A 57 10.02 -19.25 -50.65
C ASP A 57 10.87 -18.78 -49.46
N LEU A 58 12.20 -18.99 -49.53
CA LEU A 58 13.12 -18.52 -48.49
C LEU A 58 13.17 -16.99 -48.40
N ALA A 59 13.10 -16.29 -49.53
CA ALA A 59 13.01 -14.83 -49.57
C ALA A 59 11.66 -14.33 -48.99
N MET A 60 10.56 -15.00 -49.32
CA MET A 60 9.23 -14.69 -48.80
C MET A 60 9.18 -14.92 -47.28
N LYS A 61 9.69 -16.05 -46.79
CA LYS A 61 9.76 -16.35 -45.35
C LYS A 61 10.66 -15.37 -44.59
N HIS A 62 11.76 -14.93 -45.19
CA HIS A 62 12.62 -13.92 -44.58
C HIS A 62 11.91 -12.56 -44.47
N SER A 63 11.15 -12.18 -45.50
CA SER A 63 10.29 -10.98 -45.48
C SER A 63 9.22 -11.06 -44.39
N GLU A 64 8.49 -12.18 -44.30
CA GLU A 64 7.47 -12.42 -43.26
C GLU A 64 8.08 -12.36 -41.85
N MET A 65 9.25 -12.99 -41.67
CA MET A 65 9.96 -13.01 -40.40
C MET A 65 10.41 -11.59 -40.01
N LYS A 66 10.93 -10.81 -40.96
CA LYS A 66 11.30 -9.40 -40.71
C LYS A 66 10.08 -8.57 -40.29
N ALA A 67 8.95 -8.73 -40.97
CA ALA A 67 7.71 -8.03 -40.62
C ALA A 67 7.19 -8.44 -39.23
N LEU A 68 7.33 -9.71 -38.85
CA LEU A 68 7.01 -10.19 -37.51
C LEU A 68 7.93 -9.57 -36.45
N TYR A 69 9.24 -9.51 -36.69
CA TYR A 69 10.18 -8.87 -35.77
C TYR A 69 9.85 -7.38 -35.57
N GLU A 70 9.54 -6.64 -36.64
CA GLU A 70 9.14 -5.24 -36.55
C GLU A 70 7.86 -5.06 -35.73
N LYS A 71 6.86 -5.93 -35.92
CA LYS A 71 5.63 -5.92 -35.10
C LYS A 71 5.91 -6.21 -33.64
N VAL A 72 6.73 -7.22 -33.33
CA VAL A 72 7.09 -7.56 -31.94
C VAL A 72 7.86 -6.41 -31.28
N ALA A 73 8.78 -5.78 -32.01
CA ALA A 73 9.51 -4.62 -31.50
C ALA A 73 8.57 -3.44 -31.20
N MET A 74 7.62 -3.15 -32.10
CA MET A 74 6.62 -2.11 -31.90
C MET A 74 5.75 -2.38 -30.67
N ILE A 75 5.22 -3.60 -30.55
CA ILE A 75 4.40 -4.01 -29.39
C ILE A 75 5.21 -3.89 -28.09
N ALA A 76 6.48 -4.33 -28.09
CA ALA A 76 7.33 -4.23 -26.91
C ALA A 76 7.55 -2.77 -26.49
N THR A 77 7.76 -1.85 -27.46
CA THR A 77 7.92 -0.42 -27.16
C THR A 77 6.62 0.23 -26.68
N GLU A 78 5.49 -0.10 -27.30
CA GLU A 78 4.17 0.42 -26.91
C GLU A 78 3.81 -0.06 -25.51
N THR A 79 4.02 -1.35 -25.22
CA THR A 79 3.77 -1.92 -23.89
C THR A 79 4.64 -1.27 -22.81
N ASP A 80 5.93 -1.03 -23.09
CA ASP A 80 6.82 -0.35 -22.13
C ASP A 80 6.40 1.12 -21.88
N MET A 81 5.96 1.82 -22.93
CA MET A 81 5.43 3.18 -22.81
C MET A 81 4.12 3.22 -22.01
N GLU A 82 3.18 2.33 -22.30
CA GLU A 82 1.90 2.22 -21.59
C GLU A 82 2.12 1.83 -20.12
N LEU A 83 3.03 0.90 -19.83
CA LEU A 83 3.36 0.51 -18.46
C LEU A 83 3.98 1.67 -17.68
N LYS A 84 4.90 2.43 -18.27
CA LYS A 84 5.49 3.62 -17.64
C LYS A 84 4.47 4.71 -17.39
N SER A 85 3.62 4.99 -18.38
CA SER A 85 2.53 5.96 -18.26
C SER A 85 1.55 5.55 -17.18
N GLY A 86 1.09 4.30 -17.21
CA GLY A 86 0.19 3.74 -16.21
C GLY A 86 0.78 3.79 -14.81
N ALA A 87 2.05 3.41 -14.64
CA ALA A 87 2.74 3.49 -13.35
C ALA A 87 2.84 4.93 -12.82
N GLN A 88 3.12 5.91 -13.68
CA GLN A 88 3.16 7.32 -13.31
C GLN A 88 1.78 7.84 -12.89
N SER A 89 0.72 7.52 -13.64
CA SER A 89 -0.64 7.89 -13.28
C SER A 89 -1.07 7.26 -11.95
N LEU A 90 -0.73 5.98 -11.73
CA LEU A 90 -1.06 5.26 -10.50
C LEU A 90 -0.30 5.84 -9.30
N GLN A 91 0.97 6.21 -9.49
CA GLN A 91 1.75 6.89 -8.46
C GLN A 91 1.15 8.25 -8.11
N ALA A 92 0.79 9.06 -9.10
CA ALA A 92 0.17 10.37 -8.87
C ALA A 92 -1.17 10.26 -8.13
N GLU A 93 -2.02 9.30 -8.52
CA GLU A 93 -3.29 9.06 -7.85
C GLU A 93 -3.08 8.57 -6.42
N MET A 94 -2.10 7.69 -6.19
CA MET A 94 -1.77 7.18 -4.86
C MET A 94 -1.23 8.29 -3.95
N GLU A 95 -0.40 9.19 -4.46
CA GLU A 95 0.05 10.38 -3.74
C GLU A 95 -1.12 11.30 -3.37
N HIS A 96 -2.04 11.52 -4.30
CA HIS A 96 -3.24 12.33 -4.06
C HIS A 96 -4.15 11.73 -2.98
N VAL A 97 -4.44 10.42 -3.06
CA VAL A 97 -5.26 9.72 -2.06
C VAL A 97 -4.58 9.72 -0.69
N MET A 98 -3.26 9.53 -0.63
CA MET A 98 -2.51 9.58 0.61
C MET A 98 -2.50 10.99 1.22
N ALA A 99 -2.39 12.03 0.40
CA ALA A 99 -2.46 13.41 0.85
C ALA A 99 -3.85 13.76 1.41
N ASP A 100 -4.93 13.37 0.72
CA ASP A 100 -6.30 13.59 1.20
C ASP A 100 -6.57 12.81 2.50
N ALA A 101 -6.16 11.54 2.57
CA ALA A 101 -6.27 10.74 3.78
C ALA A 101 -5.52 11.37 4.97
N ARG A 102 -4.31 11.89 4.72
CA ARG A 102 -3.51 12.59 5.72
C ARG A 102 -4.22 13.86 6.21
N HIS A 103 -4.73 14.68 5.32
CA HIS A 103 -5.45 15.89 5.69
C HIS A 103 -6.68 15.57 6.55
N ARG A 104 -7.47 14.56 6.18
CA ARG A 104 -8.63 14.14 6.97
C ARG A 104 -8.24 13.64 8.36
N LEU A 105 -7.14 12.90 8.46
CA LEU A 105 -6.62 12.44 9.75
C LEU A 105 -6.20 13.62 10.63
N ASP A 106 -5.50 14.60 10.07
CA ASP A 106 -5.10 15.81 10.79
C ASP A 106 -6.33 16.61 11.29
N ASP A 107 -7.37 16.76 10.46
CA ASP A 107 -8.63 17.40 10.86
C ASP A 107 -9.33 16.65 12.00
N TYR A 108 -9.36 15.32 11.93
CA TYR A 108 -9.96 14.50 13.00
C TYR A 108 -9.16 14.60 14.30
N LEU A 109 -7.83 14.62 14.23
CA LEU A 109 -6.98 14.82 15.41
C LEU A 109 -7.25 16.18 16.05
N GLU A 110 -7.36 17.26 15.26
CA GLU A 110 -7.67 18.58 15.79
C GLU A 110 -9.06 18.63 16.46
N GLN A 111 -10.07 17.98 15.86
CA GLN A 111 -11.40 17.87 16.46
C GLN A 111 -11.37 17.08 17.77
N ILE A 112 -10.59 16.01 17.85
CA ILE A 112 -10.42 15.22 19.07
C ILE A 112 -9.78 16.07 20.17
N ASP A 113 -8.73 16.84 19.85
CA ASP A 113 -8.07 17.71 20.83
C ASP A 113 -8.99 18.84 21.33
N LYS A 114 -9.79 19.44 20.45
CA LYS A 114 -10.83 20.42 20.84
C LYS A 114 -11.88 19.79 21.77
N ARG A 115 -12.33 18.57 21.47
CA ARG A 115 -13.28 17.85 22.35
C ARG A 115 -12.65 17.48 23.68
N ARG A 116 -11.40 17.03 23.68
CA ARG A 116 -10.65 16.66 24.89
C ARG A 116 -10.46 17.86 25.82
N THR A 117 -10.07 19.00 25.28
CA THR A 117 -9.91 20.25 26.06
C THR A 117 -11.25 20.75 26.59
N GLY A 118 -12.32 20.71 25.78
CA GLY A 118 -13.68 21.02 26.23
C GLY A 118 -14.18 20.11 27.36
N LEU A 119 -13.98 18.79 27.21
CA LEU A 119 -14.31 17.80 28.25
C LEU A 119 -13.50 18.03 29.53
N SER A 120 -12.20 18.31 29.41
CA SER A 120 -11.36 18.62 30.58
C SER A 120 -11.87 19.85 31.34
N GLY A 121 -12.35 20.88 30.61
CA GLY A 121 -12.98 22.06 31.22
C GLY A 121 -14.28 21.72 31.95
N LEU A 122 -15.14 20.89 31.35
CA LEU A 122 -16.39 20.43 31.97
C LEU A 122 -16.13 19.58 33.21
N VAL A 123 -15.16 18.66 33.17
CA VAL A 123 -14.78 17.83 34.33
C VAL A 123 -14.29 18.71 35.48
N LYS A 124 -13.50 19.76 35.19
CA LYS A 124 -13.06 20.70 36.22
C LYS A 124 -14.24 21.44 36.85
N LYS A 125 -15.17 21.96 36.05
CA LYS A 125 -16.40 22.61 36.55
C LYS A 125 -17.24 21.66 37.40
N ALA A 126 -17.46 20.43 36.94
CA ALA A 126 -18.19 19.42 37.69
C ALA A 126 -17.51 19.09 39.03
N ALA A 127 -16.18 19.09 39.09
CA ALA A 127 -15.44 18.90 40.34
C ALA A 127 -15.62 20.08 41.31
N GLU A 128 -15.61 21.32 40.81
CA GLU A 128 -15.87 22.53 41.60
C GLU A 128 -17.32 22.55 42.15
N GLU A 129 -18.31 22.24 41.32
CA GLU A 129 -19.71 22.12 41.73
C GLU A 129 -19.91 21.00 42.77
N ARG A 130 -19.29 19.84 42.57
CA ARG A 130 -19.32 18.73 43.54
C ARG A 130 -18.74 19.17 44.89
N GLN A 131 -17.67 19.95 44.90
CA GLN A 131 -17.07 20.46 46.12
C GLN A 131 -18.02 21.45 46.84
N MET A 132 -18.71 22.31 46.09
CA MET A 132 -19.71 23.21 46.66
C MET A 132 -20.90 22.45 47.25
N LEU A 133 -21.40 21.44 46.53
CA LEU A 133 -22.46 20.55 47.02
C LEU A 133 -22.04 19.81 48.28
N GLN A 134 -20.82 19.26 48.35
CA GLN A 134 -20.32 18.63 49.58
C GLN A 134 -20.28 19.60 50.77
N LYS A 135 -19.85 20.84 50.55
CA LYS A 135 -19.88 21.88 51.60
C LYS A 135 -21.31 22.19 52.05
N ALA A 136 -22.24 22.35 51.11
CA ALA A 136 -23.65 22.57 51.43
C ALA A 136 -24.26 21.39 52.18
N LEU A 137 -23.97 20.16 51.76
CA LEU A 137 -24.43 18.92 52.40
C LEU A 137 -23.90 18.83 53.84
N SER A 138 -22.60 19.09 54.05
CA SER A 138 -22.01 19.07 55.40
C SER A 138 -22.63 20.13 56.33
N ARG A 139 -23.00 21.29 55.80
CA ARG A 139 -23.74 22.32 56.57
C ARG A 139 -25.17 21.87 56.86
N GLY A 140 -25.83 21.25 55.88
CA GLY A 140 -27.15 20.65 56.02
C GLY A 140 -27.17 19.56 57.09
N GLU A 141 -26.22 18.62 57.07
CA GLU A 141 -26.07 17.57 58.09
C GLU A 141 -25.90 18.16 59.49
N LYS A 142 -25.03 19.18 59.66
CA LYS A 142 -24.86 19.90 60.93
C LYS A 142 -26.15 20.57 61.41
N LEU A 143 -26.88 21.22 60.51
CA LEU A 143 -28.18 21.81 60.81
C LEU A 143 -29.22 20.73 61.16
N THR A 144 -29.18 19.58 60.49
CA THR A 144 -30.13 18.50 60.73
C THR A 144 -29.91 17.90 62.13
N LYS A 145 -28.64 17.72 62.55
CA LYS A 145 -28.29 17.36 63.94
C LYS A 145 -28.82 18.37 64.97
N PHE A 146 -28.92 19.66 64.63
CA PHE A 146 -29.45 20.69 65.52
C PHE A 146 -30.96 20.57 65.76
N PHE A 147 -31.70 20.04 64.79
CA PHE A 147 -33.15 19.80 64.92
C PHE A 147 -33.48 18.37 65.33
N ASP A 148 -32.48 17.50 65.51
CA ASP A 148 -32.68 16.13 65.95
C ASP A 148 -32.90 16.09 67.47
N SER A 149 -34.16 15.90 67.87
CA SER A 149 -34.61 15.84 69.27
C SER A 149 -33.99 14.70 70.10
N THR A 150 -33.23 13.79 69.47
CA THR A 150 -32.52 12.71 70.16
C THR A 150 -31.11 13.09 70.63
N VAL A 151 -30.56 14.23 70.18
CA VAL A 151 -29.25 14.73 70.58
C VAL A 151 -29.41 15.91 71.56
N PRO A 152 -28.78 15.88 72.75
CA PRO A 152 -28.83 17.00 73.69
C PRO A 152 -28.31 18.29 73.05
N TYR A 153 -29.06 19.38 73.22
CA TYR A 153 -28.76 20.70 72.63
C TYR A 153 -27.35 21.23 73.00
N GLN A 154 -26.83 20.80 74.15
CA GLN A 154 -25.47 21.16 74.63
C GLN A 154 -24.36 20.51 73.78
N ASP A 155 -24.53 19.27 73.34
CA ASP A 155 -23.53 18.55 72.53
C ASP A 155 -23.48 19.12 71.10
N VAL A 156 -24.63 19.57 70.60
CA VAL A 156 -24.75 20.24 69.30
C VAL A 156 -24.08 21.62 69.32
N LEU A 157 -24.21 22.37 70.41
CA LEU A 157 -23.55 23.66 70.58
C LEU A 157 -22.03 23.53 70.66
N GLU A 158 -21.50 22.48 71.29
CA GLU A 158 -20.05 22.21 71.28
C GLU A 158 -19.51 21.87 69.87
N GLU A 159 -20.29 21.23 69.00
CA GLU A 159 -19.91 20.95 67.60
C GLU A 159 -20.03 22.18 66.67
N LEU A 160 -20.89 23.16 67.02
CA LEU A 160 -21.20 24.32 66.18
C LEU A 160 -20.50 25.61 66.61
N GLU A 161 -20.22 25.79 67.89
CA GLU A 161 -19.58 27.01 68.40
C GLU A 161 -18.05 26.97 68.26
N ASP A 162 -17.49 28.14 67.99
CA ASP A 162 -16.04 28.34 68.01
C ASP A 162 -15.52 28.02 69.43
N LYS A 163 -14.41 27.27 69.53
CA LYS A 163 -13.86 26.76 70.81
C LYS A 163 -13.76 27.81 71.93
N LYS A 164 -13.48 29.04 71.57
CA LYS A 164 -13.45 30.23 72.45
C LYS A 164 -14.79 30.50 73.18
N TYR A 165 -15.95 30.22 72.59
CA TYR A 165 -17.25 30.41 73.26
C TYR A 165 -17.58 29.25 74.22
N VAL A 166 -17.18 28.02 73.88
CA VAL A 166 -17.25 26.85 74.77
C VAL A 166 -16.34 27.04 75.98
N ASP A 167 -15.10 27.46 75.75
CA ASP A 167 -14.12 27.76 76.80
C ASP A 167 -14.62 28.91 77.69
N ALA A 168 -15.28 29.94 77.11
CA ALA A 168 -15.87 31.03 77.88
C ALA A 168 -16.98 30.54 78.83
N ARG A 169 -17.88 29.67 78.37
CA ARG A 169 -18.91 29.05 79.24
C ARG A 169 -18.28 28.26 80.37
N HIS A 170 -17.24 27.49 80.08
CA HIS A 170 -16.53 26.71 81.09
C HIS A 170 -15.81 27.60 82.12
N MET A 171 -15.20 28.70 81.69
CA MET A 171 -14.54 29.63 82.59
C MET A 171 -15.54 30.39 83.48
N LEU A 172 -16.69 30.78 82.92
CA LEU A 172 -17.77 31.40 83.66
C LEU A 172 -18.41 30.44 84.68
N SER A 173 -18.62 29.17 84.33
CA SER A 173 -19.17 28.16 85.26
C SER A 173 -18.22 27.83 86.42
N ARG A 174 -16.92 28.09 86.27
CA ARG A 174 -15.90 28.03 87.33
C ARG A 174 -15.87 29.29 88.21
N GLY A 175 -16.73 30.27 87.96
CA GLY A 175 -16.85 31.50 88.75
C GLY A 175 -15.84 32.60 88.37
N ILE A 176 -15.20 32.50 87.21
CA ILE A 176 -14.28 33.54 86.72
C ILE A 176 -15.08 34.75 86.24
N GLN A 177 -14.62 35.95 86.56
CA GLN A 177 -15.30 37.21 86.20
C GLN A 177 -15.37 37.39 84.67
N PRO A 178 -16.52 37.83 84.11
CA PRO A 178 -16.70 38.03 82.66
C PRO A 178 -15.63 38.91 82.00
N ALA A 179 -15.19 39.96 82.69
CA ALA A 179 -14.14 40.88 82.22
C ALA A 179 -12.77 40.22 82.04
N GLN A 180 -12.51 39.13 82.77
CA GLN A 180 -11.26 38.37 82.70
C GLN A 180 -11.32 37.32 81.60
N VAL A 181 -12.45 36.62 81.48
CA VAL A 181 -12.72 35.65 80.40
C VAL A 181 -12.67 36.33 79.02
N ALA A 182 -13.23 37.55 78.91
CA ALA A 182 -13.19 38.36 77.68
C ALA A 182 -11.74 38.68 77.24
N ARG A 183 -10.87 39.01 78.20
CA ARG A 183 -9.45 39.31 77.93
C ARG A 183 -8.63 38.07 77.57
N GLU A 184 -8.87 36.95 78.25
CA GLU A 184 -8.11 35.72 78.02
C GLU A 184 -8.48 35.01 76.70
N LEU A 185 -9.74 35.10 76.27
CA LEU A 185 -10.23 34.46 75.04
C LEU A 185 -10.34 35.42 73.84
N GLY A 186 -10.02 36.70 74.04
CA GLY A 186 -10.11 37.73 73.01
C GLY A 186 -11.55 37.99 72.52
N LEU A 187 -12.54 37.79 73.40
CA LEU A 187 -13.96 38.02 73.15
C LEU A 187 -14.37 39.42 73.62
N GLN A 188 -15.43 39.97 73.04
CA GLN A 188 -15.94 41.26 73.51
C GLN A 188 -16.66 41.06 74.86
N GLU A 189 -16.45 41.97 75.81
CA GLU A 189 -17.00 41.82 77.17
C GLU A 189 -18.54 41.70 77.19
N ALA A 190 -19.22 42.35 76.23
CA ALA A 190 -20.66 42.23 76.02
C ALA A 190 -21.10 40.81 75.60
N GLU A 191 -20.29 40.12 74.78
CA GLU A 191 -20.57 38.73 74.36
C GLU A 191 -20.43 37.77 75.54
N VAL A 192 -19.41 37.97 76.38
CA VAL A 192 -19.17 37.13 77.56
C VAL A 192 -20.24 37.37 78.64
N GLN A 193 -20.71 38.61 78.81
CA GLN A 193 -21.83 38.92 79.71
C GLN A 193 -23.14 38.28 79.23
N LEU A 194 -23.39 38.26 77.93
CA LEU A 194 -24.56 37.57 77.36
C LEU A 194 -24.50 36.07 77.68
N ILE A 195 -23.34 35.43 77.48
CA ILE A 195 -23.13 34.01 77.82
C ILE A 195 -23.36 33.77 79.32
N ALA A 196 -22.84 34.64 80.19
CA ALA A 196 -23.04 34.53 81.63
C ALA A 196 -24.52 34.62 82.02
N SER A 197 -25.30 35.47 81.35
CA SER A 197 -26.75 35.62 81.57
C SER A 197 -27.59 34.45 81.06
N MET A 198 -27.06 33.64 80.13
CA MET A 198 -27.73 32.45 79.60
C MET A 198 -27.43 31.18 80.41
N ASN A 199 -26.38 31.20 81.25
CA ASN A 199 -25.94 30.08 82.10
C ASN A 199 -26.45 30.16 83.56
N SER A 200 -27.18 31.22 83.93
CA SER A 200 -27.81 31.40 85.25
C SER A 200 -29.17 30.73 85.35
#